data_AF-A0A7S2LBY9-F1
#
_entry.id   AF-A0A7S2LBY9-F1
#
_cell.length_a   1.000
_cell.length_b   1.000
_cell.length_c   1.000
_cell.angle_alpha   90.00
_cell.angle_beta   90.00
_cell.angle_gamma   90.00
#
_symmetry.space_group_name_H-M   'P 1'
#
loop_
_entity.id
_entity.type
_entity.pdbx_description
1 polymer ?
#
loop_
_entity_poly.entity_id
_entity_poly.type
_entity_poly.pdbx_seq_one_letter_code
_entity_poly.pdbx_strand_id
1 'polypeptide(L)'
;TLRALRAYAPGEVLFREMPTMVYDGRDSEGFYDDSLACERMLCAWRELPSDDRAAVLELYCPETALPDDFEQELGYKGEDLRVLRTVRVNSIGLNNGGGGVFLFASRSNHSCRPNAQHCLSGEGQLACVAAAPIREGDEVCISYLTAGALLMTANKRRRLLLDTWGFHCSC
;
A
#
# COMPACT_ATOMS: atom_id res chain seq x y z
N THR A 1 -12.92 5.65 3.38
CA THR A 1 -11.98 6.04 4.46
C THR A 1 -12.24 5.20 5.69
N LEU A 2 -11.18 4.64 6.28
CA LEU A 2 -11.24 3.84 7.51
C LEU A 2 -11.56 4.72 8.74
N ARG A 3 -12.51 4.31 9.59
CA ARG A 3 -12.87 5.01 10.84
C ARG A 3 -12.93 4.06 12.03
N ALA A 4 -12.58 4.56 13.21
CA ALA A 4 -12.59 3.78 14.44
C ALA A 4 -14.02 3.53 14.93
N LEU A 5 -14.34 2.27 15.24
CA LEU A 5 -15.67 1.86 15.74
C LEU A 5 -15.84 2.04 17.26
N ARG A 6 -14.75 2.34 17.96
CA ARG A 6 -14.70 2.61 19.40
C ARG A 6 -13.47 3.46 19.71
N ALA A 7 -13.32 3.89 20.95
CA ALA A 7 -12.05 4.47 21.40
C ALA A 7 -10.95 3.40 21.51
N TYR A 8 -9.71 3.81 21.19
CA TYR A 8 -8.49 3.02 21.33
C TYR A 8 -7.41 3.83 22.08
N ALA A 9 -6.79 3.20 23.07
CA ALA A 9 -5.57 3.67 23.70
C ALA A 9 -4.34 3.32 22.84
N PRO A 10 -3.23 4.08 22.96
CA PRO A 10 -1.98 3.73 22.29
C PRO A 10 -1.56 2.28 22.59
N GLY A 11 -1.17 1.54 21.56
CA GLY A 11 -0.78 0.14 21.64
C GLY A 11 -1.92 -0.87 21.46
N GLU A 12 -3.19 -0.44 21.48
CA GLU A 12 -4.30 -1.34 21.17
C GLU A 12 -4.34 -1.71 19.68
N VAL A 13 -4.71 -2.97 19.40
CA VAL A 13 -4.91 -3.47 18.04
C VAL A 13 -6.32 -3.10 17.57
N LEU A 14 -6.40 -2.42 16.43
CA LEU A 14 -7.67 -2.08 15.76
C LEU A 14 -8.22 -3.28 15.00
N PHE A 15 -7.37 -3.91 14.18
CA PHE A 15 -7.71 -5.10 13.41
C PHE A 15 -6.46 -5.88 13.00
N ARG A 16 -6.68 -7.12 12.54
CA ARG A 16 -5.67 -7.98 11.92
C ARG A 16 -6.17 -8.47 10.58
N GLU A 17 -5.27 -8.60 9.61
CA GLU A 17 -5.60 -8.97 8.24
C GLU A 17 -4.48 -9.82 7.63
N MET A 18 -4.85 -10.87 6.90
CA MET A 18 -3.93 -11.62 6.05
C MET A 18 -3.88 -10.98 4.66
N PRO A 19 -2.75 -11.02 3.96
CA PRO A 19 -2.69 -10.48 2.60
C PRO A 19 -3.63 -11.27 1.69
N THR A 20 -4.42 -10.56 0.89
CA THR A 20 -5.23 -11.16 -0.18
C THR A 20 -4.34 -11.62 -1.32
N MET A 21 -3.29 -10.86 -1.60
CA MET A 21 -2.35 -11.11 -2.69
C MET A 21 -0.92 -10.88 -2.19
N VAL A 22 0.01 -11.73 -2.61
CA VAL A 22 1.44 -11.63 -2.29
C VAL A 22 2.27 -11.83 -3.56
N TYR A 23 3.33 -11.05 -3.73
CA TYR A 23 4.30 -11.23 -4.81
C TYR A 23 5.71 -10.92 -4.31
N ASP A 24 6.73 -11.56 -4.92
CA ASP A 24 8.14 -11.23 -4.66
C ASP A 24 8.69 -10.39 -5.83
N GLY A 25 9.25 -9.22 -5.55
CA GLY A 25 9.84 -8.35 -6.57
C GLY A 25 11.32 -8.62 -6.85
N ARG A 26 11.93 -9.62 -6.20
CA ARG A 26 13.38 -9.83 -6.25
C ARG A 26 13.81 -10.90 -7.24
N ASP A 27 14.96 -10.68 -7.87
CA ASP A 27 15.63 -11.62 -8.76
C ASP A 27 16.33 -12.76 -7.98
N SER A 28 17.06 -13.62 -8.71
CA SER A 28 17.79 -14.75 -8.11
C SER A 28 18.95 -14.32 -7.20
N GLU A 29 19.45 -13.10 -7.35
CA GLU A 29 20.52 -12.50 -6.55
C GLU A 29 19.97 -11.72 -5.34
N GLY A 30 18.64 -11.55 -5.25
CA GLY A 30 17.94 -10.87 -4.18
C GLY A 30 17.76 -9.36 -4.38
N PHE A 31 18.09 -8.82 -5.55
CA PHE A 31 17.87 -7.42 -5.89
C PHE A 31 16.46 -7.20 -6.44
N TYR A 32 15.88 -6.04 -6.17
CA TYR A 32 14.56 -5.69 -6.70
C TYR A 32 14.66 -5.38 -8.21
N ASP A 33 13.85 -6.06 -9.01
CA ASP A 33 13.78 -5.89 -10.47
C ASP A 33 12.35 -5.50 -10.89
N ASP A 34 12.20 -4.35 -11.55
CA ASP A 34 10.89 -3.81 -11.90
C ASP A 34 10.11 -4.68 -12.90
N SER A 35 10.80 -5.28 -13.87
CA SER A 35 10.17 -6.12 -14.90
C SER A 35 9.63 -7.42 -14.30
N LEU A 36 10.48 -8.08 -13.51
CA LEU A 36 10.13 -9.30 -12.78
C LEU A 36 9.04 -9.05 -11.74
N ALA A 37 9.10 -7.91 -11.04
CA ALA A 37 8.05 -7.52 -10.11
C ALA A 37 6.70 -7.36 -10.84
N CYS A 38 6.67 -6.73 -12.01
CA CYS A 38 5.44 -6.58 -12.80
C CYS A 38 4.88 -7.93 -13.24
N GLU A 39 5.73 -8.80 -13.79
CA GLU A 39 5.31 -10.14 -14.19
C GLU A 39 4.70 -10.90 -13.01
N ARG A 40 5.36 -10.87 -11.85
CA ARG A 40 4.90 -11.59 -10.65
C ARG A 40 3.66 -10.96 -10.02
N MET A 41 3.49 -9.64 -10.08
CA MET A 41 2.24 -8.98 -9.69
C MET A 41 1.08 -9.48 -10.56
N LEU A 42 1.26 -9.53 -11.88
CA LEU A 42 0.22 -10.00 -12.80
C LEU A 42 -0.09 -11.48 -12.59
N CYS A 43 0.91 -12.33 -12.44
CA CYS A 43 0.73 -13.76 -12.14
C CYS A 43 -0.05 -13.95 -10.84
N ALA A 44 0.39 -13.31 -9.75
CA ALA A 44 -0.27 -13.41 -8.46
C ALA A 44 -1.72 -12.90 -8.51
N TRP A 45 -2.02 -11.82 -9.24
CA TRP A 45 -3.40 -11.35 -9.42
C TRP A 45 -4.26 -12.33 -10.22
N ARG A 46 -3.74 -12.89 -11.32
CA ARG A 46 -4.49 -13.86 -12.16
C ARG A 46 -4.85 -15.14 -11.42
N GLU A 47 -4.02 -15.57 -10.48
CA GLU A 47 -4.24 -16.76 -9.65
C GLU A 47 -5.30 -16.56 -8.54
N LEU A 48 -5.67 -15.32 -8.21
CA LEU A 48 -6.71 -15.04 -7.22
C LEU A 48 -8.10 -15.53 -7.69
N PRO A 49 -8.99 -15.90 -6.74
CA PRO A 49 -10.42 -16.04 -7.02
C PRO A 49 -11.00 -14.81 -7.73
N SER A 50 -12.08 -14.99 -8.50
CA SER A 50 -12.70 -13.90 -9.27
C SER A 50 -13.09 -12.69 -8.41
N ASP A 51 -13.62 -12.97 -7.22
CA ASP A 51 -14.12 -11.94 -6.31
C ASP A 51 -12.95 -11.13 -5.73
N ASP A 52 -11.84 -11.80 -5.41
CA ASP A 52 -10.62 -11.14 -4.93
C ASP A 52 -9.95 -10.32 -6.05
N ARG A 53 -9.94 -10.82 -7.29
CA ARG A 53 -9.47 -10.02 -8.45
C ARG A 53 -10.25 -8.74 -8.62
N ALA A 54 -11.58 -8.83 -8.52
CA ALA A 54 -12.47 -7.68 -8.62
C ALA A 54 -12.23 -6.71 -7.45
N ALA A 55 -12.11 -7.22 -6.22
CA ALA A 55 -11.85 -6.40 -5.04
C ALA A 55 -10.52 -5.65 -5.12
N VAL A 56 -9.47 -6.26 -5.67
CA VAL A 56 -8.19 -5.56 -5.93
C VAL A 56 -8.39 -4.40 -6.91
N LEU A 57 -9.16 -4.58 -7.99
CA LEU A 57 -9.42 -3.55 -9.00
C LEU A 57 -10.32 -2.38 -8.52
N GLU A 58 -10.99 -2.54 -7.37
CA GLU A 58 -11.74 -1.48 -6.69
C GLU A 58 -10.86 -0.59 -5.81
N LEU A 59 -9.60 -0.98 -5.57
CA LEU A 59 -8.67 -0.16 -4.81
C LEU A 59 -8.26 1.10 -5.59
N TYR A 60 -7.66 2.04 -4.87
CA TYR A 60 -7.24 3.32 -5.42
C TYR A 60 -6.18 3.14 -6.51
N CYS A 61 -6.39 3.77 -7.67
CA CYS A 61 -5.50 3.68 -8.83
C CYS A 61 -5.37 5.05 -9.50
N PRO A 62 -4.42 5.91 -9.08
CA PRO A 62 -4.17 7.18 -9.75
C PRO A 62 -3.46 6.94 -11.08
N GLU A 63 -3.66 7.84 -12.04
CA GLU A 63 -2.93 7.82 -13.32
C GLU A 63 -1.41 7.94 -13.10
N THR A 64 -1.01 8.67 -12.06
CA THR A 64 0.40 8.89 -11.66
C THR A 64 1.08 7.67 -11.01
N ALA A 65 0.37 6.55 -10.83
CA ALA A 65 0.91 5.37 -10.14
C ALA A 65 2.13 4.74 -10.84
N LEU A 66 2.28 5.00 -12.14
CA LEU A 66 3.42 4.56 -12.93
C LEU A 66 3.98 5.76 -13.72
N PRO A 67 5.30 5.83 -13.91
CA PRO A 67 5.92 6.79 -14.82
C PRO A 67 5.32 6.73 -16.24
N ASP A 68 5.31 7.86 -16.95
CA ASP A 68 4.74 7.96 -18.31
C ASP A 68 5.48 7.07 -19.32
N ASP A 69 6.78 6.83 -19.12
CA ASP A 69 7.63 5.95 -19.93
C ASP A 69 7.44 4.46 -19.61
N PHE A 70 6.85 4.13 -18.46
CA PHE A 70 6.66 2.74 -18.01
C PHE A 70 5.83 1.89 -19.00
N GLU A 71 4.79 2.50 -19.59
CA GLU A 71 3.99 1.86 -20.64
C GLU A 71 4.81 1.56 -21.90
N GLN A 72 5.77 2.43 -22.22
CA GLN A 72 6.61 2.32 -23.43
C GLN A 72 7.76 1.33 -23.23
N GLU A 73 8.33 1.27 -22.02
CA GLU A 73 9.49 0.43 -21.71
C GLU A 73 9.11 -1.05 -21.54
N LEU A 74 7.98 -1.35 -20.88
CA LEU A 74 7.58 -2.74 -20.57
C LEU A 74 6.44 -3.27 -21.44
N GLY A 75 5.73 -2.40 -22.16
CA GLY A 75 4.74 -2.81 -23.17
C GLY A 75 3.40 -3.32 -22.63
N TYR A 76 3.13 -3.24 -21.33
CA TYR A 76 1.84 -3.60 -20.74
C TYR A 76 0.72 -2.62 -21.12
N LYS A 77 -0.50 -3.13 -21.35
CA LYS A 77 -1.66 -2.34 -21.81
C LYS A 77 -2.95 -2.80 -21.16
N GLY A 78 -3.98 -1.95 -21.21
CA GLY A 78 -5.34 -2.29 -20.81
C GLY A 78 -5.44 -2.70 -19.34
N GLU A 79 -6.04 -3.85 -19.08
CA GLU A 79 -6.27 -4.36 -17.71
C GLU A 79 -4.97 -4.66 -16.97
N ASP A 80 -3.97 -5.24 -17.63
CA ASP A 80 -2.67 -5.53 -17.01
C ASP A 80 -2.04 -4.25 -16.44
N LEU A 81 -2.05 -3.17 -17.23
CA LEU A 81 -1.53 -1.88 -16.77
C LEU A 81 -2.33 -1.33 -15.58
N ARG A 82 -3.66 -1.47 -15.59
CA ARG A 82 -4.51 -1.06 -14.47
C ARG A 82 -4.17 -1.86 -13.21
N VAL A 83 -3.97 -3.16 -13.32
CA VAL A 83 -3.57 -4.02 -12.20
C VAL A 83 -2.23 -3.57 -11.64
N LEU A 84 -1.22 -3.36 -12.50
CA LEU A 84 0.12 -2.92 -12.07
C LEU A 84 0.06 -1.58 -11.34
N ARG A 85 -0.66 -0.58 -11.86
CA ARG A 85 -0.89 0.71 -11.20
C ARG A 85 -1.53 0.52 -9.82
N THR A 86 -2.59 -0.28 -9.77
CA THR A 86 -3.37 -0.50 -8.55
C THR A 86 -2.51 -1.21 -7.48
N VAL A 87 -1.84 -2.30 -7.84
CA VAL A 87 -1.03 -3.08 -6.91
C VAL A 87 0.14 -2.25 -6.39
N ARG A 88 0.83 -1.48 -7.25
CA ARG A 88 2.00 -0.68 -6.85
C ARG A 88 1.68 0.32 -5.74
N VAL A 89 0.55 1.03 -5.80
CA VAL A 89 0.23 2.09 -4.82
C VAL A 89 -0.51 1.59 -3.58
N ASN A 90 -1.01 0.35 -3.58
CA ASN A 90 -1.73 -0.26 -2.47
C ASN A 90 -0.93 -1.36 -1.74
N SER A 91 0.24 -1.73 -2.24
CA SER A 91 1.06 -2.78 -1.65
C SER A 91 1.79 -2.32 -0.40
N ILE A 92 1.86 -3.23 0.57
CA ILE A 92 2.61 -3.07 1.80
C ILE A 92 3.83 -3.99 1.72
N GLY A 93 5.02 -3.46 1.97
CA GLY A 93 6.26 -4.22 1.93
C GLY A 93 6.28 -5.32 2.98
N LEU A 94 6.61 -6.54 2.56
CA LEU A 94 6.64 -7.74 3.41
C LEU A 94 8.08 -8.07 3.86
N ASN A 95 8.19 -8.89 4.91
CA ASN A 95 9.51 -9.29 5.45
C ASN A 95 10.35 -10.10 4.44
N ASN A 96 9.70 -10.71 3.46
CA ASN A 96 10.37 -11.40 2.35
C ASN A 96 10.78 -10.44 1.22
N GLY A 97 10.91 -9.13 1.44
CA GLY A 97 11.32 -8.18 0.38
C GLY A 97 10.36 -8.02 -0.81
N GLY A 98 9.22 -8.71 -0.80
CA GLY A 98 8.12 -8.54 -1.73
C GLY A 98 7.05 -7.57 -1.22
N GLY A 99 5.88 -7.60 -1.86
CA GLY A 99 4.72 -6.80 -1.48
C GLY A 99 3.49 -7.66 -1.25
N GLY A 100 2.58 -7.15 -0.42
CA GLY A 100 1.26 -7.73 -0.19
C GLY A 100 0.15 -6.70 -0.32
N VAL A 101 -0.97 -7.09 -0.91
CA VAL A 101 -2.19 -6.29 -0.95
C VAL A 101 -3.14 -6.77 0.14
N PHE A 102 -3.63 -5.83 0.93
CA PHE A 102 -4.50 -6.05 2.09
C PHE A 102 -5.76 -5.19 1.89
N LEU A 103 -6.85 -5.81 1.42
CA LEU A 103 -8.02 -5.09 0.92
C LEU A 103 -8.61 -4.09 1.93
N PHE A 104 -8.61 -4.43 3.22
CA PHE A 104 -9.11 -3.55 4.26
C PHE A 104 -8.07 -2.51 4.68
N ALA A 105 -6.82 -2.91 4.93
CA ALA A 105 -5.75 -2.01 5.32
C ALA A 105 -5.44 -0.93 4.25
N SER A 106 -5.55 -1.27 2.96
CA SER A 106 -5.37 -0.33 1.83
C SER A 106 -6.41 0.81 1.81
N ARG A 107 -7.48 0.74 2.61
CA ARG A 107 -8.48 1.83 2.75
C ARG A 107 -8.09 2.89 3.79
N SER A 108 -6.95 2.72 4.45
CA SER A 108 -6.41 3.68 5.43
C SER A 108 -5.75 4.84 4.70
N ASN A 109 -6.11 6.08 5.06
CA ASN A 109 -5.53 7.28 4.44
C ASN A 109 -4.15 7.62 5.01
N HIS A 110 -3.42 8.48 4.30
CA HIS A 110 -2.16 9.03 4.76
C HIS A 110 -2.32 10.15 5.80
N SER A 111 -1.44 10.17 6.80
CA SER A 111 -1.09 11.38 7.56
C SER A 111 0.42 11.39 7.85
N CYS A 112 1.06 12.56 7.77
CA CYS A 112 2.44 12.76 8.22
C CYS A 112 2.57 12.67 9.75
N ARG A 113 1.46 12.80 10.47
CA ARG A 113 1.36 12.55 11.92
C ARG A 113 0.24 11.53 12.14
N PRO A 114 0.49 10.24 11.83
CA PRO A 114 -0.55 9.22 11.86
C PRO A 114 -0.99 8.91 13.29
N ASN A 115 -2.21 8.40 13.43
CA ASN A 115 -2.73 7.91 14.71
C ASN A 115 -2.72 6.38 14.80
N ALA A 116 -2.40 5.68 13.71
CA ALA A 116 -2.19 4.24 13.67
C ALA A 116 -0.94 3.85 12.88
N GLN A 117 -0.47 2.63 13.08
CA GLN A 117 0.68 2.05 12.39
C GLN A 117 0.39 0.60 12.01
N HIS A 118 0.88 0.19 10.84
CA HIS A 118 0.89 -1.22 10.44
C HIS A 118 2.12 -1.94 11.01
N CYS A 119 1.88 -3.11 11.59
CA CYS A 119 2.90 -4.02 12.09
C CYS A 119 2.70 -5.39 11.42
N LEU A 120 3.74 -5.90 10.74
CA LEU A 120 3.70 -7.21 10.10
C LEU A 120 4.31 -8.28 11.02
N SER A 121 3.62 -9.40 11.17
CA SER A 121 4.16 -10.59 11.83
C SER A 121 5.15 -11.33 10.91
N GLY A 122 5.90 -12.29 11.47
CA GLY A 122 6.80 -13.14 10.69
C GLY A 122 6.07 -13.97 9.62
N GLU A 123 4.80 -14.29 9.87
CA GLU A 123 3.91 -15.05 9.00
C GLU A 123 3.17 -14.17 7.97
N GLY A 124 3.48 -12.87 7.91
CA GLY A 124 2.87 -11.94 6.95
C GLY A 124 1.50 -11.39 7.35
N GLN A 125 1.01 -11.69 8.55
CA GLN A 125 -0.23 -11.07 9.06
C GLN A 125 0.04 -9.61 9.41
N LEU A 126 -0.81 -8.71 8.92
CA LEU A 126 -0.80 -7.30 9.28
C LEU A 126 -1.67 -7.06 10.51
N ALA A 127 -1.15 -6.31 11.47
CA ALA A 127 -1.90 -5.72 12.56
C ALA A 127 -1.87 -4.19 12.44
N CYS A 128 -3.05 -3.55 12.47
CA CYS A 128 -3.13 -2.11 12.58
C CYS A 128 -3.24 -1.74 14.07
N VAL A 129 -2.28 -0.98 14.59
CA VAL A 129 -2.12 -0.67 16.01
C VAL A 129 -2.24 0.83 16.22
N ALA A 130 -2.93 1.25 17.27
CA ALA A 130 -3.05 2.65 17.65
C ALA A 130 -1.67 3.20 18.07
N ALA A 131 -1.20 4.24 17.37
CA ALA A 131 0.04 4.95 17.69
C ALA A 131 -0.21 6.19 18.59
N ALA A 132 -1.46 6.63 18.67
CA ALA A 132 -1.94 7.70 19.55
C ALA A 132 -3.35 7.36 20.05
N PRO A 133 -3.92 8.08 21.02
CA PRO A 133 -5.33 7.91 21.37
C PRO A 133 -6.23 8.18 20.15
N ILE A 134 -7.16 7.27 19.88
CA ILE A 134 -8.14 7.38 18.79
C ILE A 134 -9.54 7.36 19.42
N ARG A 135 -10.40 8.33 19.11
CA ARG A 135 -11.80 8.32 19.57
C ARG A 135 -12.67 7.51 18.62
N GLU A 136 -13.83 7.09 19.11
CA GLU A 136 -14.86 6.55 18.23
C GLU A 136 -15.23 7.56 17.13
N GLY A 137 -15.32 7.08 15.89
CA GLY A 137 -15.59 7.90 14.72
C GLY A 137 -14.38 8.62 14.13
N ASP A 138 -13.25 8.72 14.84
CA ASP A 138 -12.02 9.31 14.31
C ASP A 138 -11.56 8.53 13.06
N GLU A 139 -11.03 9.26 12.10
CA GLU A 139 -10.37 8.65 10.95
C GLU A 139 -9.09 7.96 11.38
N VAL A 140 -8.85 6.76 10.85
CA VAL A 140 -7.63 6.00 11.10
C VAL A 140 -6.67 6.25 9.95
N CYS A 141 -5.56 6.93 10.26
CA CYS A 141 -4.54 7.28 9.28
C CYS A 141 -3.20 6.62 9.63
N ILE A 142 -2.50 6.17 8.59
CA ILE A 142 -1.14 5.65 8.64
C ILE A 142 -0.18 6.58 7.88
N SER A 143 1.13 6.37 8.01
CA SER A 143 2.10 6.99 7.11
C SER A 143 2.34 6.10 5.91
N TYR A 144 2.23 6.63 4.69
CA TYR A 144 2.68 5.98 3.46
C TYR A 144 4.18 6.20 3.23
N LEU A 145 4.74 7.18 3.95
CA LEU A 145 6.14 7.56 3.88
C LEU A 145 6.98 6.72 4.83
N THR A 146 8.19 6.40 4.40
CA THR A 146 9.21 5.79 5.26
C THR A 146 9.58 6.73 6.41
N ALA A 147 10.17 6.18 7.48
CA ALA A 147 10.66 6.98 8.60
C ALA A 147 11.66 8.07 8.14
N GLY A 148 12.54 7.76 7.19
CA GLY A 148 13.47 8.74 6.61
C GLY A 148 12.76 9.83 5.82
N ALA A 149 11.73 9.50 5.04
CA ALA A 149 10.95 10.47 4.28
C ALA A 149 10.13 11.41 5.19
N LEU A 150 9.69 10.95 6.36
CA LEU A 150 9.01 11.79 7.34
C LEU A 150 9.91 12.90 7.92
N LEU A 151 11.23 12.69 7.94
CA LEU A 151 12.20 13.71 8.37
C LEU A 151 12.44 14.81 7.33
N MET A 152 11.94 14.65 6.10
CA MET A 152 12.04 15.67 5.05
C MET A 152 11.11 16.85 5.34
N THR A 153 11.38 18.00 4.69
CA THR A 153 10.51 19.17 4.76
C THR A 153 9.12 18.90 4.22
N ALA A 154 8.12 19.67 4.66
CA ALA A 154 6.73 19.49 4.21
C ALA A 154 6.57 19.54 2.68
N ASN A 155 7.30 20.43 2.00
CA ASN A 155 7.26 20.52 0.54
C ASN A 155 7.80 19.26 -0.14
N LYS A 156 8.89 18.69 0.38
CA LYS A 156 9.47 17.45 -0.14
C LYS A 156 8.52 16.26 0.05
N ARG A 157 7.90 16.15 1.23
CA ARG A 157 6.89 15.10 1.51
C ARG A 157 5.67 15.24 0.60
N ARG A 158 5.14 16.45 0.41
CA ARG A 158 4.02 16.71 -0.50
C ARG A 158 4.35 16.35 -1.94
N ARG A 159 5.55 16.69 -2.41
CA ARG A 159 5.98 16.34 -3.76
C ARG A 159 6.06 14.81 -3.94
N LEU A 160 6.67 14.11 -2.98
CA LEU A 160 6.74 12.65 -3.01
C LEU A 160 5.34 12.00 -3.01
N LEU A 161 4.43 12.48 -2.16
CA LEU A 161 3.06 11.96 -2.11
C LEU A 161 2.27 12.23 -3.40
N LEU A 162 2.48 13.40 -4.01
CA LEU A 162 1.88 13.73 -5.29
C LEU A 162 2.43 12.83 -6.41
N ASP A 163 3.74 12.64 -6.46
CA ASP A 163 4.38 11.88 -7.53
C ASP A 163 4.05 10.38 -7.43
N THR A 164 3.91 9.83 -6.22
CA THR A 164 3.64 8.39 -6.03
C THR A 164 2.16 8.05 -5.91
N TRP A 165 1.36 8.84 -5.18
CA TRP A 165 -0.05 8.56 -4.92
C TRP A 165 -1.01 9.58 -5.56
N GLY A 166 -0.53 10.58 -6.28
CA GLY A 166 -1.38 11.48 -7.06
C GLY A 166 -2.22 12.47 -6.25
N PHE A 167 -1.88 12.74 -4.98
CA PHE A 167 -2.64 13.67 -4.14
C PHE A 167 -1.77 14.73 -3.43
N HIS A 168 -2.36 15.90 -3.18
CA HIS A 168 -1.75 16.95 -2.37
C HIS A 168 -2.05 16.75 -0.89
N CYS A 169 -1.02 16.41 -0.12
CA CYS A 169 -1.17 16.21 1.32
C CYS A 169 -1.44 17.52 2.09
N SER A 170 -2.51 17.51 2.89
CA SER A 170 -3.01 18.62 3.70
C SER A 170 -3.06 18.34 5.20
N CYS A 171 -2.42 17.27 5.69
CA CYS A 171 -2.32 16.98 7.11
C CYS A 171 -1.40 17.93 7.88
#